data_AF-A0A397C1J1-F1
#
_entry.id   AF-A0A397C1J1-F1
#
_cell.length_a   1.000
_cell.length_b   1.000
_cell.length_c   1.000
_cell.angle_alpha   90.00
_cell.angle_beta   90.00
_cell.angle_gamma   90.00
#
_symmetry.space_group_name_H-M   'P 1'
#
loop_
_entity.id
_entity.type
_entity.pdbx_description
1 polymer ?
#
loop_
_entity_poly.entity_id
_entity_poly.type
_entity_poly.pdbx_seq_one_letter_code
_entity_poly.pdbx_strand_id
1 'polypeptide(L)' 'MKTTTEAKIGDTFFHPNQPVEPLPGFQEVRSMVFASMYPTDECSFDDLRNAMGKLTLNDASVSAQIENSGALGMG' A
#
# COMPACT_ATOMS: atom_id res chain seq x y z
N MET A 1 -13.83 7.75 -1.85
CA MET A 1 -12.81 7.19 -2.77
C MET A 1 -12.05 8.30 -3.45
N LYS A 2 -11.03 8.82 -2.76
CA LYS A 2 -10.05 9.76 -3.31
C LYS A 2 -8.73 9.06 -3.64
N THR A 3 -8.39 7.98 -2.93
CA THR A 3 -7.22 7.15 -3.21
C THR A 3 -7.61 5.70 -3.55
N THR A 4 -6.78 5.02 -4.34
CA THR A 4 -6.97 3.61 -4.71
C THR A 4 -6.99 2.67 -3.50
N THR A 5 -6.33 3.06 -2.40
CA THR A 5 -6.30 2.31 -1.13
C THR A 5 -7.64 2.29 -0.38
N GLU A 6 -8.56 3.22 -0.67
CA GLU A 6 -9.91 3.20 -0.09
C GLU A 6 -10.79 2.11 -0.69
N ALA A 7 -10.46 1.62 -1.90
CA ALA A 7 -11.21 0.58 -2.61
C ALA A 7 -10.51 -0.77 -2.44
N LYS A 8 -11.08 -1.64 -1.59
CA LYS A 8 -10.53 -2.98 -1.38
C LYS A 8 -11.10 -3.96 -2.39
N ILE A 9 -10.24 -4.84 -2.91
CA ILE A 9 -10.64 -5.87 -3.88
C ILE A 9 -11.56 -6.88 -3.18
N GLY A 10 -12.74 -7.11 -3.74
CA GLY A 10 -13.76 -8.01 -3.19
C GLY A 10 -14.73 -7.35 -2.20
N ASP A 11 -14.60 -6.04 -1.95
CA ASP A 11 -15.54 -5.30 -1.11
C ASP A 11 -16.91 -5.12 -1.80
N THR A 12 -17.94 -4.80 -1.03
CA THR A 12 -19.32 -4.65 -1.50
C THR A 12 -19.76 -3.19 -1.47
N PHE A 13 -20.05 -2.64 -2.64
CA PHE A 13 -20.61 -1.29 -2.79
C PHE A 13 -22.14 -1.30 -2.67
N PHE A 14 -22.70 -0.43 -1.83
CA PHE A 14 -24.14 -0.25 -1.69
C PHE A 14 -24.51 1.22 -1.52
N HIS A 15 -25.77 1.56 -1.80
CA HIS A 15 -26.25 2.94 -1.63
C HIS A 15 -26.38 3.28 -0.14
N PRO A 16 -26.00 4.50 0.30
CA PRO A 16 -26.03 4.87 1.72
C PRO A 16 -27.38 4.65 2.42
N ASN A 17 -28.48 4.76 1.67
CA ASN A 17 -29.84 4.62 2.18
C ASN A 17 -30.44 3.22 2.00
N GLN A 18 -29.65 2.26 1.50
CA GLN A 18 -30.09 0.89 1.25
C GLN A 18 -28.98 -0.08 1.65
N PRO A 19 -28.82 -0.38 2.94
CA PRO A 19 -27.86 -1.36 3.41
C PRO A 19 -28.20 -2.75 2.85
N VAL A 20 -27.17 -3.48 2.45
CA VAL A 20 -27.26 -4.84 1.91
C VAL A 20 -26.33 -5.76 2.71
N GLU A 21 -26.60 -7.06 2.67
CA GLU A 21 -25.64 -8.03 3.20
C GLU A 21 -24.36 -8.02 2.34
N PRO A 22 -23.18 -7.86 2.95
CA PRO A 22 -21.92 -7.91 2.22
C PRO A 22 -21.71 -9.28 1.56
N LEU A 23 -21.03 -9.29 0.42
CA LEU A 23 -20.67 -10.52 -0.26
C LEU A 23 -19.79 -11.40 0.65
N PRO A 24 -20.13 -12.69 0.81
CA PRO A 24 -19.34 -13.59 1.62
C PRO A 24 -17.97 -13.84 0.96
N GLY A 25 -16.92 -13.96 1.79
CA GLY A 25 -15.57 -14.30 1.33
C GLY A 25 -14.63 -13.10 1.16
N PHE A 26 -15.10 -11.87 1.33
CA PHE A 26 -14.20 -10.73 1.46
C PHE A 26 -13.34 -10.87 2.73
N GLN A 27 -12.03 -10.73 2.56
CA GLN A 27 -11.07 -10.70 3.65
C GLN A 27 -10.09 -9.57 3.40
N GLU A 28 -9.74 -8.86 4.47
CA GLU A 28 -8.71 -7.83 4.38
C GLU A 28 -7.35 -8.47 4.07
N VAL A 29 -6.67 -7.94 3.06
CA VAL A 29 -5.37 -8.44 2.63
C VAL A 29 -4.37 -8.25 3.77
N ARG A 30 -3.75 -9.34 4.21
CA ARG A 30 -2.70 -9.33 5.23
C ARG A 30 -1.35 -9.58 4.58
N SER A 31 -0.43 -8.63 4.73
CA SER A 31 0.96 -8.80 4.28
C SER A 31 1.63 -9.97 5.02
N MET A 32 2.19 -10.92 4.25
CA MET A 32 2.82 -12.14 4.79
C MET A 32 4.34 -12.04 4.86
N VAL A 33 4.96 -11.16 4.06
CA VAL A 33 6.40 -10.98 3.96
C VAL A 33 6.70 -9.49 4.05
N PHE A 34 7.75 -9.14 4.80
CA PHE A 34 8.25 -7.78 4.94
C PHE A 34 9.74 -7.76 4.61
N ALA A 35 10.17 -6.70 3.94
CA ALA A 35 11.57 -6.47 3.62
C ALA A 35 11.85 -4.97 3.70
N SER A 36 13.02 -4.61 4.21
CA SER A 36 13.50 -3.23 4.18
C SER A 36 14.32 -3.00 2.91
N MET A 37 14.05 -1.91 2.20
CA MET A 37 14.74 -1.52 0.97
C MET A 37 15.47 -0.21 1.22
N TYR A 38 16.74 -0.16 0.86
CA TYR A 38 17.57 1.03 1.00
C TYR A 38 18.24 1.32 -0.34
N PRO A 39 18.32 2.59 -0.76
CA PRO A 39 19.08 2.95 -1.95
C PRO A 39 20.57 2.74 -1.69
N THR A 40 21.33 2.44 -2.75
CA THR A 40 22.80 2.32 -2.64
C THR A 40 23.48 3.67 -2.42
N ASP A 41 22.84 4.76 -2.84
CA ASP A 41 23.28 6.14 -2.66
C ASP A 41 22.14 6.95 -2.01
N GLU A 42 22.47 7.73 -0.98
CA GLU A 42 21.50 8.54 -0.21
C GLU A 42 20.76 9.56 -1.10
N CYS A 43 21.43 10.09 -2.13
CA CYS A 43 20.82 11.01 -3.09
C CYS A 43 19.67 10.39 -3.89
N SER A 44 19.55 9.06 -3.92
CA SER A 44 18.53 8.32 -4.68
C SER A 44 17.29 7.97 -3.85
N PHE A 45 17.21 8.39 -2.58
CA PHE A 45 16.05 8.10 -1.73
C PHE A 45 14.75 8.64 -2.32
N ASP A 46 14.75 9.87 -2.84
CA ASP A 46 13.55 10.46 -3.45
C ASP A 46 13.09 9.68 -4.69
N ASP A 47 14.03 9.17 -5.49
CA ASP A 47 13.73 8.33 -6.65
C ASP A 47 13.10 6.99 -6.23
N LEU A 48 13.66 6.35 -5.20
CA LEU A 48 13.10 5.12 -4.63
C LEU A 48 11.69 5.36 -4.08
N ARG A 49 11.50 6.43 -3.31
CA ARG A 49 10.20 6.80 -2.75
C ARG A 49 9.16 7.06 -3.85
N ASN A 50 9.55 7.77 -4.90
CA ASN A 50 8.68 8.04 -6.05
C ASN A 50 8.34 6.76 -6.83
N ALA A 51 9.31 5.85 -7.02
CA ALA A 51 9.08 4.57 -7.67
C ALA A 51 8.12 3.69 -6.84
N MET A 52 8.31 3.61 -5.52
CA MET A 52 7.42 2.90 -4.61
C MET A 52 6.01 3.49 -4.61
N GLY A 53 5.87 4.83 -4.64
CA GLY A 53 4.58 5.49 -4.78
C GLY A 53 3.87 5.13 -6.09
N LYS A 54 4.59 5.01 -7.20
CA LYS A 54 4.00 4.55 -8.48
C LYS A 54 3.57 3.08 -8.42
N LEU A 55 4.33 2.23 -7.73
CA LEU A 55 4.00 0.82 -7.55
C LEU A 55 2.71 0.65 -6.74
N THR A 56 2.59 1.34 -5.60
CA THR A 56 1.40 1.25 -4.73
C THR A 56 0.13 1.83 -5.36
N LEU A 57 0.25 2.66 -6.40
CA LEU A 57 -0.92 3.11 -7.18
C LEU A 57 -1.51 2.00 -8.05
N ASN A 58 -0.68 1.09 -8.56
CA ASN A 58 -1.09 0.01 -9.45
C ASN A 58 -1.39 -1.27 -8.66
N ASP A 59 -0.53 -1.59 -7.68
CA ASP A 59 -0.61 -2.81 -6.89
C ASP A 59 -1.08 -2.51 -5.46
N ALA A 60 -2.36 -2.81 -5.20
CA ALA A 60 -2.98 -2.63 -3.89
C ALA A 60 -2.51 -3.65 -2.83
N SER A 61 -1.75 -4.67 -3.22
CA SER A 61 -1.19 -5.65 -2.28
C SER A 61 0.13 -5.20 -1.65
N VAL A 62 0.78 -4.19 -2.24
CA VAL A 62 2.05 -3.64 -1.77
C VAL A 62 1.79 -2.45 -0.86
N SER A 63 2.42 -2.47 0.32
CA SER A 63 2.47 -1.33 1.23
C SER A 63 3.92 -0.93 1.47
N ALA A 64 4.17 0.36 1.61
CA ALA A 64 5.50 0.91 1.88
C ALA A 64 5.40 1.95 3.00
N GLN A 65 6.42 1.97 3.85
CA GLN A 65 6.59 2.95 4.92
C GLN A 65 8.05 3.39 4.92
N ILE A 66 8.28 4.67 5.25
CA ILE A 66 9.64 5.20 5.33
C ILE A 66 10.26 4.71 6.65
N GLU A 67 11.45 4.14 6.56
CA GLU A 67 12.22 3.66 7.71
C GLU A 67 13.60 4.33 7.72
N ASN A 68 14.08 4.73 8.91
CA ASN A 68 15.42 5.28 9.06
C ASN A 68 16.31 4.32 9.84
N SER A 69 17.40 3.90 9.23
CA SER A 69 18.41 3.02 9.81
C SER A 69 19.67 3.80 10.13
N GLY A 70 20.21 3.63 11.34
CA GLY A 70 21.47 4.28 11.73
C GLY A 70 22.69 3.87 10.91
N ALA A 71 22.63 2.74 10.20
CA ALA A 71 23.73 2.24 9.36
C ALA A 71 23.49 2.41 7.85
N LEU A 72 22.23 2.47 7.42
CA LEU A 72 21.86 2.46 5.99
C LEU A 72 21.14 3.74 5.55
N GLY A 73 20.88 4.68 6.47
CA GLY A 73 20.14 5.90 6.18
C GLY A 73 18.64 5.66 5.98
N MET A 74 18.03 6.46 5.11
CA MET A 74 16.58 6.42 4.83
C MET A 74 16.26 5.39 3.73
N GLY A 75 15.22 4.60 3.97
CA GLY A 75 14.64 3.63 3.04
C GLY A 75 13.12 3.75 2.94
#